data_AF-A0A1S8BF96-F1
#
_entry.id   AF-A0A1S8BF96-F1
#
_cell.length_a   1.000
_cell.length_b   1.000
_cell.length_c   1.000
_cell.angle_alpha   90.00
_cell.angle_beta   90.00
_cell.angle_gamma   90.00
#
_symmetry.space_group_name_H-M   'P 1'
#
loop_
_entity.id
_entity.type
_entity.pdbx_description
1 polymer ?
#
loop_
_entity_poly.entity_id
_entity_poly.type
_entity_poly.pdbx_seq_one_letter_code
_entity_poly.pdbx_strand_id
1 'polypeptide(L)'
;MYIRSLFEAKKNVVEPRQQRKLIQETETLLEKWKHPDPYRPPEAPGGSKYERNLPTPILDRKPIPMPRSFLRVLINSSAPPHMTL
;
A
#
# COMPACT_ATOMS: atom_id res chain seq x y z
N MET A 1 10.47 -1.15 -35.76
CA MET A 1 10.03 -0.60 -34.46
C MET A 1 9.76 0.90 -34.59
N TYR A 2 8.56 1.30 -35.00
CA TYR A 2 8.24 2.69 -35.37
C TYR A 2 8.20 3.67 -34.17
N ILE A 3 7.55 3.30 -33.06
CA ILE A 3 7.46 4.18 -31.88
C ILE A 3 8.86 4.43 -31.29
N ARG A 4 9.70 3.40 -31.21
CA ARG A 4 11.06 3.52 -30.67
C ARG A 4 11.93 4.49 -31.47
N SER A 5 11.84 4.51 -32.80
CA SER A 5 12.61 5.45 -33.62
C SER A 5 12.22 6.91 -33.39
N LEU A 6 10.95 7.18 -33.03
CA LEU A 6 10.50 8.54 -32.68
C LEU A 6 11.17 9.05 -31.39
N PHE A 7 11.30 8.19 -30.38
CA PHE A 7 12.02 8.52 -29.15
C PHE A 7 13.52 8.69 -29.39
N GLU A 8 14.13 7.80 -30.18
CA GLU A 8 15.55 7.88 -30.52
C GLU A 8 15.91 9.18 -31.25
N ALA A 9 15.03 9.68 -32.13
CA ALA A 9 15.21 10.94 -32.84
C ALA A 9 15.26 12.18 -31.92
N LYS A 10 14.64 12.11 -30.73
CA LYS A 10 14.56 13.24 -29.78
C LYS A 10 15.39 13.05 -28.51
N LYS A 11 16.18 11.97 -28.42
CA LYS A 11 16.95 11.61 -27.22
C LYS A 11 18.00 12.65 -26.78
N ASN A 12 18.51 13.45 -27.72
CA ASN A 12 19.61 14.38 -27.48
C ASN A 12 19.14 15.83 -27.19
N VAL A 13 17.85 16.07 -26.96
CA VAL A 13 17.33 17.40 -26.61
C VAL A 13 17.70 17.69 -25.15
N VAL A 14 18.56 18.67 -24.90
CA VAL A 14 19.08 19.01 -23.55
C VAL A 14 18.32 20.16 -22.90
N GLU A 15 17.78 21.08 -23.69
CA GLU A 15 17.13 22.30 -23.19
C GLU A 15 15.84 21.96 -22.43
N PRO A 16 15.73 22.29 -21.12
CA PRO A 16 14.61 21.86 -20.28
C PRO A 16 13.26 22.42 -20.74
N ARG A 17 13.24 23.63 -21.29
CA ARG A 17 11.99 24.22 -21.83
C ARG A 17 11.48 23.46 -23.05
N GLN A 18 12.38 22.97 -23.90
CA GLN A 18 12.02 22.18 -25.07
C GLN A 18 11.55 20.78 -24.66
N GLN A 19 12.23 20.14 -23.70
CA GLN A 19 11.82 18.85 -23.16
C GLN A 19 10.39 18.89 -22.60
N ARG A 20 10.05 19.92 -21.81
CA ARG A 20 8.70 20.08 -21.26
C ARG A 20 7.63 20.17 -22.34
N LYS A 21 7.87 20.93 -23.40
CA LYS A 21 6.94 21.04 -24.54
C LYS A 21 6.73 19.69 -25.23
N LEU A 22 7.84 18.98 -25.52
CA LEU A 22 7.78 17.66 -26.14
C LEU A 22 7.00 16.66 -25.30
N ILE A 23 7.24 16.62 -23.99
CA ILE A 23 6.51 15.73 -23.07
C ILE A 23 5.01 16.05 -23.10
N GLN A 24 4.64 17.33 -22.94
CA GLN A 24 3.22 17.75 -22.97
C GLN A 24 2.53 17.36 -24.29
N GLU A 25 3.17 17.64 -25.43
CA GLU A 25 2.66 17.24 -26.74
C GLU A 25 2.45 15.72 -26.83
N THR A 26 3.43 14.93 -26.37
CA THR A 26 3.32 13.47 -26.39
C THR A 26 2.29 12.90 -25.42
N GLU A 27 2.08 13.52 -24.26
CA GLU A 27 1.04 13.14 -23.30
C GLU A 27 -0.36 13.38 -23.87
N THR A 28 -0.58 14.49 -24.59
CA THR A 28 -1.87 14.74 -25.27
C THR A 28 -2.14 13.71 -26.37
N LEU A 29 -1.11 13.29 -27.11
CA LEU A 29 -1.22 12.21 -28.08
C LEU A 29 -1.50 10.88 -27.39
N LEU A 30 -0.82 10.58 -26.30
CA LEU A 30 -1.03 9.35 -25.53
C LEU A 30 -2.48 9.26 -25.03
N GLU A 31 -3.02 10.35 -24.47
CA GLU A 31 -4.39 10.36 -23.94
C GLU A 31 -5.42 10.17 -25.06
N LYS A 32 -5.22 10.80 -26.23
CA LYS A 32 -6.11 10.65 -27.39
C LYS A 32 -6.19 9.23 -27.91
N TRP A 33 -5.07 8.50 -27.89
CA TRP A 33 -4.96 7.15 -28.47
C TRP A 33 -4.92 6.04 -27.43
N LYS A 34 -5.12 6.38 -26.16
CA LYS A 34 -5.18 5.42 -25.06
C LYS A 34 -6.37 4.49 -25.27
N HIS A 35 -6.11 3.19 -25.16
CA HIS A 35 -7.18 2.20 -25.27
C HIS A 35 -8.10 2.26 -24.03
N PRO A 36 -9.44 2.19 -24.21
CA PRO A 36 -10.39 2.25 -23.09
C PRO A 36 -10.22 1.12 -22.06
N ASP A 37 -9.81 -0.09 -22.48
CA ASP A 37 -9.61 -1.23 -21.57
C ASP A 37 -8.15 -1.74 -21.62
N PRO A 38 -7.19 -1.01 -21.04
CA PRO A 38 -5.78 -1.35 -21.16
C PRO A 38 -5.49 -2.71 -20.53
N TYR A 39 -4.63 -3.49 -21.19
CA TYR A 39 -4.18 -4.77 -20.65
C TYR A 39 -3.61 -4.59 -19.23
N ARG A 40 -4.16 -5.35 -18.29
CA ARG A 40 -3.74 -5.36 -16.90
C ARG A 40 -3.41 -6.79 -16.47
N PRO A 41 -2.21 -7.03 -15.89
CA PRO A 41 -1.87 -8.33 -15.33
C PRO A 41 -2.92 -8.77 -14.30
N PRO A 42 -3.29 -10.06 -14.23
CA PRO A 42 -4.35 -10.52 -13.34
C PRO A 42 -4.10 -10.19 -11.87
N GLU A 43 -2.85 -10.21 -11.43
CA GLU A 43 -2.44 -9.98 -10.03
C GLU A 43 -2.12 -8.52 -9.71
N ALA A 44 -2.09 -7.63 -10.72
CA ALA A 44 -1.88 -6.21 -10.49
C ALA A 44 -3.14 -5.56 -9.89
N PRO A 45 -3.04 -4.42 -9.20
CA PRO A 45 -4.20 -3.68 -8.71
C PRO A 45 -5.23 -3.42 -9.81
N GLY A 46 -6.47 -3.87 -9.60
CA GLY A 46 -7.56 -3.82 -10.58
C GLY A 46 -7.56 -4.95 -11.61
N GLY A 47 -6.69 -5.96 -11.45
CA GLY A 47 -6.67 -7.18 -12.26
C GLY A 47 -7.66 -8.22 -11.74
N SER A 48 -8.01 -9.20 -12.58
CA SER A 48 -9.04 -10.21 -12.28
C SER A 48 -8.72 -11.15 -11.11
N LYS A 49 -7.46 -11.19 -10.66
CA LYS A 49 -6.94 -12.04 -9.58
C LYS A 49 -6.35 -11.25 -8.41
N TYR A 50 -6.44 -9.92 -8.40
CA TYR A 50 -5.73 -9.04 -7.46
C TYR A 50 -5.88 -9.46 -5.99
N GLU A 51 -7.10 -9.74 -5.56
CA GLU A 51 -7.42 -10.02 -4.14
C GLU A 51 -7.82 -11.47 -3.88
N ARG A 52 -7.58 -12.38 -4.83
CA ARG A 52 -8.03 -13.77 -4.69
C ARG A 52 -7.34 -14.51 -3.54
N ASN A 53 -6.07 -14.17 -3.26
CA ASN A 53 -5.22 -14.87 -2.30
C ASN A 53 -4.58 -13.91 -1.28
N LEU A 54 -5.33 -12.94 -0.76
CA LEU A 54 -4.82 -12.07 0.31
C LEU A 54 -4.58 -12.89 1.60
N PRO A 55 -3.48 -12.65 2.33
CA PRO A 55 -3.30 -13.26 3.64
C PRO A 55 -4.41 -12.77 4.59
N THR A 56 -4.83 -13.64 5.50
CA THR A 56 -5.85 -13.27 6.50
C THR A 56 -5.33 -12.11 7.35
N PRO A 57 -6.19 -11.13 7.67
CA PRO A 57 -5.80 -10.04 8.54
C PRO A 57 -5.43 -10.57 9.93
N ILE A 58 -4.35 -10.04 10.51
CA ILE A 58 -3.97 -10.37 11.88
C ILE A 58 -4.92 -9.61 12.81
N LEU A 59 -5.89 -10.31 13.39
CA LEU A 59 -6.88 -9.74 14.32
C LEU A 59 -6.35 -9.68 15.76
N ASP A 60 -5.41 -10.56 16.10
CA ASP A 60 -4.88 -10.66 17.45
C ASP A 60 -3.77 -9.62 17.69
N ARG A 61 -3.96 -8.77 18.69
CA ARG A 61 -2.82 -8.04 19.28
C ARG A 61 -1.89 -9.08 19.90
N LYS A 62 -0.65 -9.17 19.42
CA LYS A 62 0.41 -9.94 20.09
C LYS A 62 0.40 -9.56 21.58
N PRO A 63 0.17 -10.50 22.51
CA PRO A 63 0.11 -10.16 23.93
C PRO A 63 1.45 -9.55 24.32
N ILE A 64 1.40 -8.33 24.83
CA ILE A 64 2.59 -7.66 25.39
C ILE A 64 2.97 -8.51 26.62
N PRO A 65 4.21 -9.04 26.70
CA PRO A 65 4.63 -9.75 27.89
C PRO A 65 4.65 -8.76 29.06
N MET A 66 3.63 -8.84 29.93
CA MET A 66 3.58 -8.04 31.14
C MET A 66 4.66 -8.55 32.11
N PRO A 67 5.54 -7.69 32.65
CA PRO A 67 6.50 -8.12 33.65
C PRO A 67 5.76 -8.61 34.90
N ARG A 68 6.22 -9.73 35.46
CA ARG A 68 5.65 -10.45 36.63
C ARG A 68 5.47 -9.61 37.90
N SER A 69 5.91 -8.36 37.93
CA SER A 69 5.88 -7.46 39.09
C SER A 69 4.49 -6.95 39.47
N PHE A 70 3.48 -7.07 38.60
CA PHE A 70 2.14 -6.48 38.84
C PHE A 70 1.10 -7.40 39.52
N LEU A 71 1.41 -8.68 39.76
CA LEU A 71 0.43 -9.65 40.28
C LEU A 71 0.22 -9.61 41.82
N ARG A 72 0.90 -8.72 42.57
CA ARG A 72 0.89 -8.74 44.04
C ARG A 72 -0.03 -7.72 44.74
N VAL A 73 -0.80 -6.92 44.00
CA VAL A 73 -1.65 -5.87 44.61
C VAL A 73 -3.12 -6.29 44.75
N LEU A 74 -3.60 -7.33 44.07
CA LEU A 74 -5.04 -7.65 44.04
C LEU A 74 -5.51 -8.77 44.99
N ILE A 75 -4.64 -9.38 45.80
CA ILE A 75 -5.02 -10.56 46.63
C ILE A 75 -5.27 -10.21 48.12
N ASN A 76 -4.83 -9.04 48.62
CA ASN A 76 -4.83 -8.75 50.07
C ASN A 76 -5.88 -7.75 50.59
N SER A 77 -7.00 -7.56 49.90
CA SER A 77 -8.08 -6.65 50.36
C SER A 77 -9.45 -7.31 50.33
N SER A 78 -9.68 -8.32 51.17
CA SER A 78 -11.03 -8.79 51.51
C SER A 78 -10.99 -9.76 52.70
N ALA A 79 -10.80 -9.22 53.90
CA ALA A 79 -11.25 -9.91 55.11
C ALA A 79 -11.90 -8.90 56.06
N PRO A 80 -13.22 -8.96 56.29
CA PRO A 80 -13.83 -8.35 57.45
C PRO A 80 -14.08 -9.38 58.57
N PRO A 81 -14.09 -8.91 59.85
CA PRO A 81 -14.02 -9.73 61.06
C PRO A 81 -15.37 -10.24 61.56
N HIS A 82 -15.29 -11.16 62.52
CA HIS A 82 -16.35 -11.84 63.28
C HIS A 82 -17.58 -11.00 63.68
N MET A 83 -18.74 -11.67 63.84
CA MET A 83 -19.58 -11.55 65.05
C MET A 83 -20.30 -12.89 65.31
N THR A 84 -20.24 -13.25 66.59
CA THR A 84 -20.74 -14.41 67.31
C THR A 84 -22.27 -14.45 67.42
N LEU A 85 -22.78 -15.70 67.47
CA LEU A 85 -24.07 -16.24 67.97
C LEU A 85 -25.32 -15.34 68.02
#